data_AF-A0A2W4NCZ4-F1
#
_entry.id   AF-A0A2W4NCZ4-F1
#
_cell.length_a   1.000
_cell.length_b   1.000
_cell.length_c   1.000
_cell.angle_alpha   90.00
_cell.angle_beta   90.00
_cell.angle_gamma   90.00
#
_symmetry.space_group_name_H-M   'P 1'
#
loop_
_entity.id
_entity.type
_entity.pdbx_description
1 polymer ?
#
loop_
_entity_poly.entity_id
_entity_poly.type
_entity_poly.pdbx_seq_one_letter_code
_entity_poly.pdbx_strand_id
1 'polypeptide(L)'
;MLGNIWVGSDEGALRLAATNLQVAIAVRLDGWAFEREGATTLPARLLAGVVGALPAETLSLAHDGRAEATRITCGAFETTLKGIAAAEFPRIPSIRGALPDFRIRAGELIDAIATVACAAAGDDTRPILTGVCLRLDGTRAALAASDGLCLAERMLALDAPAARQE
;
A
#
# COMPACT_ATOMS: atom_id res chain seq x y z
N MET A 1 -8.53 -14.68 -3.80
CA MET A 1 -7.42 -13.85 -4.27
C MET A 1 -7.26 -12.53 -3.49
N LEU A 2 -8.19 -11.57 -3.55
CA LEU A 2 -8.01 -10.21 -2.97
C LEU A 2 -7.88 -10.14 -1.44
N GLY A 3 -8.00 -11.27 -0.75
CA GLY A 3 -7.70 -11.40 0.68
C GLY A 3 -6.27 -11.84 0.99
N ASN A 4 -5.40 -11.98 -0.01
CA ASN A 4 -4.01 -12.39 0.15
C ASN A 4 -3.04 -11.22 0.00
N ILE A 5 -1.87 -11.36 0.63
CA ILE A 5 -0.70 -10.50 0.46
C ILE A 5 0.30 -11.27 -0.38
N TRP A 6 0.80 -10.66 -1.46
CA TRP A 6 1.96 -11.15 -2.19
C TRP A 6 3.20 -10.97 -1.33
N VAL A 7 4.01 -12.02 -1.21
CA VAL A 7 5.22 -12.06 -0.40
C VAL A 7 6.33 -12.63 -1.28
N GLY A 8 7.40 -11.88 -1.50
CA GLY A 8 8.50 -12.37 -2.31
C GLY A 8 9.76 -11.55 -2.17
N SER A 9 10.88 -12.12 -2.64
CA SER A 9 12.16 -11.42 -2.72
C SER A 9 12.20 -10.52 -3.95
N ASP A 10 12.72 -9.29 -3.78
CA ASP A 10 12.94 -8.33 -4.85
C ASP A 10 14.19 -7.50 -4.54
N GLU A 11 15.20 -7.52 -5.41
CA GLU A 11 16.47 -6.77 -5.26
C GLU A 11 17.13 -6.92 -3.87
N GLY A 12 17.16 -8.15 -3.33
CA GLY A 12 17.75 -8.44 -2.02
C GLY A 12 16.94 -7.98 -0.81
N ALA A 13 15.67 -7.59 -1.01
CA ALA A 13 14.75 -7.23 0.06
C ALA A 13 13.50 -8.11 0.03
N LEU A 14 12.82 -8.24 1.18
CA LEU A 14 11.51 -8.86 1.23
C LEU A 14 10.47 -7.81 0.84
N ARG A 15 9.65 -8.13 -0.15
CA ARG A 15 8.60 -7.24 -0.64
C ARG A 15 7.23 -7.84 -0.34
N LEU A 16 6.36 -7.01 0.23
CA LEU A 16 4.98 -7.33 0.55
C LEU A 16 4.06 -6.46 -0.30
N ALA A 17 3.01 -7.04 -0.87
CA ALA A 17 2.06 -6.28 -1.69
C ALA A 17 0.62 -6.73 -1.47
N ALA A 18 -0.30 -5.77 -1.37
CA ALA A 18 -1.73 -6.01 -1.23
C ALA A 18 -2.53 -5.07 -2.14
N THR A 19 -3.64 -5.53 -2.70
CA THR A 19 -4.48 -4.69 -3.56
C THR A 19 -5.93 -5.16 -3.55
N ASN A 20 -6.85 -4.19 -3.69
CA ASN A 20 -8.27 -4.42 -3.97
C ASN A 20 -8.62 -4.14 -5.44
N LEU A 21 -7.64 -4.11 -6.34
CA LEU A 21 -7.71 -3.73 -7.76
C LEU A 21 -7.91 -2.23 -8.05
N GLN A 22 -8.26 -1.42 -7.06
CA GLN A 22 -8.33 0.04 -7.20
C GLN A 22 -7.11 0.72 -6.58
N VAL A 23 -6.69 0.24 -5.41
CA VAL A 23 -5.52 0.72 -4.66
C VAL A 23 -4.59 -0.46 -4.43
N ALA A 24 -3.30 -0.21 -4.54
CA ALA A 24 -2.27 -1.17 -4.20
C ALA A 24 -1.30 -0.53 -3.20
N ILE A 25 -0.90 -1.31 -2.20
CA ILE A 25 0.13 -0.93 -1.23
C ILE A 25 1.25 -1.95 -1.37
N ALA A 26 2.48 -1.46 -1.52
CA ALA A 26 3.68 -2.29 -1.55
C ALA A 26 4.69 -1.76 -0.54
N VAL A 27 5.30 -2.67 0.21
CA VAL A 27 6.32 -2.36 1.22
C VAL A 27 7.57 -3.17 0.91
N ARG A 28 8.73 -2.52 1.01
CA ARG A 28 10.05 -3.14 0.94
C ARG A 28 10.60 -3.23 2.35
N LEU A 29 11.07 -4.41 2.73
CA LEU A 29 11.68 -4.71 4.03
C LEU A 29 13.11 -5.18 3.77
N ASP A 30 14.07 -4.32 4.09
CA ASP A 30 15.50 -4.64 3.98
C ASP A 30 15.95 -5.51 5.17
N GLY A 31 17.16 -6.09 5.08
CA GLY A 31 17.76 -6.88 6.16
C GLY A 31 17.37 -8.36 6.18
N TRP A 32 16.71 -8.87 5.14
CA TRP A 32 16.41 -10.29 4.98
C TRP A 32 17.57 -11.02 4.29
N ALA A 33 17.91 -12.21 4.80
CA ALA A 33 18.82 -13.13 4.13
C ALA A 33 18.01 -14.17 3.34
N PHE A 34 18.34 -14.37 2.07
CA PHE A 34 17.65 -15.31 1.18
C PHE A 34 18.55 -16.49 0.84
N GLU A 35 18.17 -17.68 1.27
CA GLU A 35 18.79 -18.91 0.75
C GLU A 35 18.39 -19.18 -0.70
N ARG A 36 17.12 -18.86 -1.03
CA ARG A 36 16.57 -18.93 -2.39
C ARG A 36 15.58 -17.80 -2.58
N GLU A 37 15.68 -17.13 -3.72
CA GLU A 37 14.68 -16.18 -4.17
C GLU A 37 13.39 -16.89 -4.55
N GLY A 38 12.27 -16.19 -4.39
CA GLY A 38 10.95 -16.72 -4.69
C GLY A 38 9.83 -15.80 -4.26
N ALA A 39 8.61 -16.19 -4.61
CA ALA A 39 7.40 -15.48 -4.22
C ALA A 39 6.24 -16.45 -4.00
N THR A 40 5.31 -16.04 -3.15
CA THR A 40 4.03 -16.71 -2.89
C THR A 40 2.98 -15.66 -2.54
N THR A 41 1.77 -16.08 -2.24
CA THR A 41 0.78 -15.20 -1.60
C THR A 41 0.24 -15.86 -0.33
N LEU A 42 0.01 -15.08 0.72
CA LEU A 42 -0.47 -15.59 2.00
C LEU A 42 -1.78 -14.90 2.41
N PRO A 43 -2.73 -15.58 3.05
CA PRO A 43 -3.96 -14.96 3.53
C PRO A 43 -3.67 -13.84 4.53
N ALA A 44 -4.09 -12.61 4.21
CA ALA A 44 -3.69 -11.38 4.92
C ALA A 44 -4.04 -11.44 6.41
N ARG A 45 -5.27 -11.87 6.75
CA ARG A 45 -5.74 -11.96 8.14
C ARG A 45 -4.98 -12.98 8.96
N LEU A 46 -4.67 -14.14 8.37
CA LEU A 46 -3.91 -15.19 9.05
C LEU A 46 -2.46 -14.75 9.25
N LEU A 47 -1.82 -14.17 8.22
CA LEU A 47 -0.46 -13.67 8.32
C LEU A 47 -0.36 -12.57 9.39
N ALA A 48 -1.28 -11.60 9.40
CA ALA A 48 -1.31 -10.54 10.41
C ALA A 48 -1.49 -11.10 11.83
N GLY A 49 -2.38 -12.09 12.00
CA GLY A 49 -2.59 -12.75 13.29
C GLY A 49 -1.35 -13.53 13.76
N VAL A 50 -0.67 -14.23 12.85
CA VAL A 50 0.58 -14.93 13.16
C VAL A 50 1.67 -13.94 13.56
N VAL A 51 1.94 -12.93 12.73
CA VAL A 51 3.00 -11.93 12.97
C VAL A 51 2.76 -11.18 14.28
N GLY A 52 1.51 -10.81 14.59
CA GLY A 52 1.17 -10.12 15.84
C GLY A 52 1.36 -10.96 17.10
N ALA A 53 1.49 -12.28 16.98
CA ALA A 53 1.72 -13.20 18.09
C ALA A 53 3.18 -13.67 18.21
N LEU A 54 4.07 -13.25 17.29
CA LEU A 54 5.46 -13.70 17.30
C LEU A 54 6.25 -13.06 18.45
N PRO A 55 7.19 -13.81 19.07
CA PRO A 55 8.15 -13.22 19.98
C PRO A 55 9.14 -12.31 19.23
N ALA A 56 9.87 -11.47 19.98
CA ALA A 56 10.93 -10.61 19.45
C ALA A 56 12.22 -11.41 19.15
N GLU A 57 12.12 -12.40 18.26
CA GLU A 57 13.21 -13.28 17.82
C GLU A 57 13.35 -13.27 16.29
N THR A 58 14.34 -14.00 15.75
CA THR A 58 14.56 -14.10 14.31
C THR A 58 13.45 -14.88 13.63
N LEU A 59 12.79 -14.24 12.67
CA LEU A 59 11.77 -14.83 11.80
C LEU A 59 12.40 -15.50 10.58
N SER A 60 11.99 -16.73 10.29
CA SER A 60 12.34 -17.46 9.08
C SER A 60 11.08 -17.88 8.31
N LEU A 61 11.16 -17.79 6.98
CA LEU A 61 10.10 -18.16 6.04
C LEU A 61 10.64 -19.20 5.06
N ALA A 62 10.00 -20.36 5.00
CA ALA A 62 10.34 -21.42 4.05
C ALA A 62 9.11 -21.81 3.24
N HIS A 63 9.13 -21.51 1.94
CA HIS A 63 8.04 -21.83 1.03
C HIS A 63 8.28 -23.15 0.27
N ASP A 64 7.27 -24.02 0.27
CA ASP A 64 7.18 -25.20 -0.59
C ASP A 64 6.15 -24.95 -1.69
N GLY A 65 6.63 -24.69 -2.90
CA GLY A 65 5.80 -24.43 -4.08
C GLY A 65 5.02 -25.65 -4.59
N ARG A 66 5.35 -26.89 -4.17
CA ARG A 66 4.53 -28.07 -4.53
C ARG A 66 3.28 -28.15 -3.66
N ALA A 67 3.40 -27.79 -2.39
CA ALA A 67 2.31 -27.80 -1.43
C ALA A 67 1.57 -26.45 -1.33
N GLU A 68 2.07 -25.41 -2.00
CA GLU A 68 1.66 -24.01 -1.83
C GLU A 68 1.58 -23.63 -0.35
N ALA A 69 2.60 -24.02 0.40
CA ALA A 69 2.63 -23.89 1.84
C ALA A 69 3.89 -23.16 2.29
N THR A 70 3.74 -22.22 3.21
CA THR A 70 4.85 -21.45 3.77
C THR A 70 4.95 -21.72 5.25
N ARG A 71 6.06 -22.35 5.65
CA ARG A 71 6.42 -22.52 7.05
C ARG A 71 7.00 -21.22 7.58
N ILE A 72 6.51 -20.82 8.75
CA ILE A 72 6.90 -19.62 9.48
C ILE A 72 7.46 -20.09 10.83
N THR A 73 8.71 -19.75 11.10
CA THR A 73 9.40 -20.12 12.34
C THR A 73 9.97 -18.88 13.02
N CYS A 74 9.78 -18.76 14.33
CA CYS A 74 10.32 -17.68 15.15
C CYS A 74 10.56 -18.20 16.57
N GLY A 75 11.82 -18.42 16.96
CA GLY A 75 12.14 -19.08 18.22
C GLY A 75 11.52 -20.48 18.31
N ALA A 76 10.76 -20.73 19.38
CA ALA A 76 10.01 -21.97 19.58
C ALA A 76 8.65 -22.02 18.84
N PHE A 77 8.23 -20.91 18.22
CA PHE A 77 6.97 -20.85 17.47
C PHE A 77 7.19 -21.38 16.05
N GLU A 78 6.35 -22.32 15.63
CA GLU A 78 6.28 -22.79 14.25
C GLU A 78 4.83 -22.91 13.80
N THR A 79 4.53 -22.40 12.61
CA THR A 79 3.24 -22.60 11.94
C THR A 79 3.41 -22.71 10.44
N THR A 80 2.41 -23.21 9.74
CA THR A 80 2.41 -23.27 8.28
C THR A 80 1.14 -22.62 7.76
N LEU A 81 1.29 -21.65 6.86
CA LEU A 81 0.20 -21.02 6.15
C LEU A 81 0.13 -21.55 4.72
N LYS A 82 -1.07 -21.97 4.30
CA LYS A 82 -1.33 -22.30 2.89
C LYS A 82 -1.58 -21.01 2.11
N GLY A 83 -0.81 -20.85 1.05
CA GLY A 83 -0.91 -19.78 0.09
C GLY A 83 -1.60 -20.20 -1.18
N ILE A 84 -1.47 -19.35 -2.18
CA ILE A 84 -1.71 -19.68 -3.60
C ILE A 84 -0.53 -19.12 -4.41
N ALA A 85 -0.38 -19.63 -5.62
CA ALA A 85 0.74 -19.32 -6.49
C ALA A 85 0.89 -17.80 -6.69
N ALA A 86 2.12 -17.31 -6.61
CA ALA A 86 2.43 -15.88 -6.80
C ALA A 86 1.93 -15.34 -8.15
N ALA A 87 1.93 -16.18 -9.18
CA ALA A 87 1.48 -15.82 -10.52
C ALA A 87 -0.01 -15.52 -10.62
N GLU A 88 -0.82 -15.99 -9.67
CA GLU A 88 -2.21 -15.61 -9.62
C GLU A 88 -2.36 -14.15 -9.17
N PHE A 89 -1.44 -13.62 -8.36
CA PHE A 89 -1.59 -12.29 -7.74
C PHE A 89 -1.72 -11.20 -8.81
N PRO A 90 -2.67 -10.27 -8.67
CA PRO A 90 -2.87 -9.22 -9.67
C PRO A 90 -1.60 -8.39 -9.84
N ARG A 91 -1.28 -8.06 -11.10
CA ARG A 91 -0.14 -7.19 -11.40
C ARG A 91 -0.40 -5.80 -10.83
N ILE A 92 0.49 -5.32 -9.98
CA ILE A 92 0.49 -3.94 -9.52
C ILE A 92 1.07 -3.07 -10.65
N PRO A 93 0.33 -2.06 -11.14
CA PRO A 93 0.84 -1.16 -12.16
C PRO A 93 2.10 -0.44 -11.67
N SER A 94 3.14 -0.42 -12.49
CA SER A 94 4.29 0.45 -12.26
C SER A 94 3.98 1.83 -12.83
N ILE A 95 4.18 2.89 -12.05
CA ILE A 95 4.22 4.25 -12.59
C ILE A 95 5.49 4.37 -13.45
N ARG A 96 5.32 4.60 -14.76
CA ARG A 96 6.43 4.74 -15.72
C ARG A 96 6.49 6.18 -16.24
N GLY A 97 7.71 6.70 -16.39
CA GLY A 97 7.97 8.03 -16.92
C GLY A 97 8.32 9.06 -15.84
N ALA A 98 8.88 10.19 -16.27
CA ALA A 98 9.09 11.35 -15.42
C ALA A 98 7.75 12.07 -15.24
N LEU A 99 7.02 11.72 -14.18
CA LEU A 99 5.89 12.54 -13.75
C LEU A 99 6.42 13.75 -12.96
N PRO A 100 5.69 14.87 -12.96
CA PRO A 100 5.92 15.93 -11.98
C PRO A 100 5.98 15.35 -10.58
N ASP A 101 7.10 15.55 -9.89
CA ASP A 101 7.23 15.21 -8.49
C ASP A 101 6.99 16.44 -7.61
N PHE A 102 6.61 16.19 -6.38
CA PHE A 102 6.45 17.22 -5.35
C PHE A 102 6.74 16.60 -3.99
N ARG A 103 7.03 17.46 -3.01
CA ARG A 103 7.31 17.02 -1.64
C ARG A 103 6.40 17.76 -0.68
N ILE A 104 5.78 17.00 0.22
CA ILE A 104 4.90 17.51 1.26
C ILE A 104 5.09 16.67 2.52
N ARG A 105 4.96 17.29 3.69
CA ARG A 105 5.02 16.57 4.96
C ARG A 105 3.81 15.64 5.08
N ALA A 106 4.07 14.36 5.36
CA ALA A 106 3.02 13.34 5.44
C ALA A 106 1.91 13.70 6.44
N GLY A 107 2.27 14.24 7.62
CA GLY A 107 1.29 14.68 8.62
C GLY A 107 0.36 15.78 8.10
N GLU A 108 0.90 16.78 7.39
CA GLU A 108 0.08 17.86 6.82
C GLU A 108 -0.87 17.36 5.74
N LEU A 109 -0.41 16.42 4.91
CA LEU A 109 -1.24 15.80 3.89
C LEU A 109 -2.39 14.98 4.52
N ILE A 110 -2.09 14.16 5.53
CA ILE A 110 -3.07 13.35 6.25
C ILE A 110 -4.13 14.25 6.90
N ASP A 111 -3.70 15.28 7.62
CA ASP A 111 -4.61 16.22 8.28
C ASP A 111 -5.49 16.95 7.25
N ALA A 112 -4.92 17.33 6.11
CA ALA A 112 -5.67 18.05 5.08
C ALA A 112 -6.71 17.18 4.40
N ILE A 113 -6.37 15.94 4.04
CA ILE A 113 -7.31 14.97 3.51
C ILE A 113 -8.46 14.76 4.51
N ALA A 114 -8.15 14.54 5.79
CA ALA A 114 -9.16 14.35 6.82
C ALA A 114 -10.10 15.57 6.98
N THR A 115 -9.57 16.78 6.77
CA THR A 115 -10.36 18.03 6.87
C THR A 115 -11.35 18.17 5.72
N VAL A 116 -10.96 17.81 4.50
CA VAL A 116 -11.81 18.06 3.32
C VAL A 116 -12.67 16.86 2.94
N ALA A 117 -12.25 15.63 3.25
CA ALA A 117 -12.96 14.42 2.83
C ALA A 117 -14.40 14.32 3.35
N CYS A 118 -14.74 14.99 4.46
CA CYS A 118 -16.10 15.04 4.98
C CYS A 118 -17.09 15.75 4.05
N ALA A 119 -16.61 16.55 3.11
CA ALA A 119 -17.43 17.23 2.10
C ALA A 119 -17.56 16.41 0.81
N ALA A 120 -16.91 15.25 0.67
CA ALA A 120 -17.07 14.38 -0.51
C ALA A 120 -18.45 13.71 -0.52
N ALA A 121 -18.97 13.42 -1.71
CA ALA A 121 -20.22 12.67 -1.85
C ALA A 121 -20.07 11.26 -1.29
N GLY A 122 -21.03 10.84 -0.46
CA GLY A 122 -21.07 9.49 0.15
C GLY A 122 -21.70 8.42 -0.74
N ASP A 123 -22.20 8.79 -1.92
CA ASP A 123 -22.82 7.90 -2.88
C ASP A 123 -22.25 8.11 -4.29
N ASP A 124 -22.43 7.10 -5.15
CA ASP A 124 -21.89 7.09 -6.51
C ASP A 124 -22.86 7.72 -7.55
N THR A 125 -23.85 8.52 -7.14
CA THR A 125 -24.73 9.20 -8.12
C THR A 125 -23.96 10.18 -8.99
N ARG A 126 -22.91 10.79 -8.42
CA ARG A 126 -21.95 11.66 -9.11
C ARG A 126 -20.54 11.19 -8.73
N PRO A 127 -20.00 10.15 -9.40
CA PRO A 127 -18.71 9.54 -9.04
C PRO A 127 -17.53 10.52 -9.03
N ILE A 128 -17.61 11.62 -9.78
CA ILE A 128 -16.59 12.68 -9.78
C ILE A 128 -16.49 13.43 -8.44
N LEU A 129 -17.52 13.35 -7.60
CA LEU A 129 -17.62 14.02 -6.29
C LEU A 129 -17.27 13.12 -5.11
N THR A 130 -16.99 11.82 -5.33
CA THR A 130 -16.66 10.88 -4.24
C THR A 130 -15.19 10.93 -3.82
N GLY A 131 -14.37 11.70 -4.54
CA GLY A 131 -12.95 11.87 -4.28
C GLY A 131 -12.58 13.24 -3.68
N VAL A 132 -11.32 13.35 -3.27
CA VAL A 132 -10.68 14.64 -2.95
C VAL A 132 -9.85 15.06 -4.16
N CYS A 133 -10.12 16.24 -4.69
CA CYS A 133 -9.32 16.86 -5.74
C CYS A 133 -8.03 17.42 -5.14
N LEU A 134 -6.88 16.98 -5.65
CA LEU A 134 -5.56 17.56 -5.35
C LEU A 134 -5.08 18.34 -6.57
N ARG A 135 -4.83 19.64 -6.40
CA ARG A 135 -4.26 20.50 -7.44
C ARG A 135 -2.94 21.10 -6.96
N LEU A 136 -1.92 21.02 -7.81
CA LEU A 136 -0.59 21.53 -7.54
C LEU A 136 -0.35 22.84 -8.31
N ASP A 137 0.15 23.88 -7.63
CA ASP A 137 0.50 25.18 -8.24
C ASP A 137 1.80 25.72 -7.63
N GLY A 138 2.92 25.50 -8.31
CA GLY A 138 4.24 25.93 -7.86
C GLY A 138 4.57 25.36 -6.48
N THR A 139 4.60 26.21 -5.46
CA THR A 139 4.92 25.83 -4.07
C THR A 139 3.68 25.58 -3.20
N ARG A 140 2.50 25.41 -3.80
CA ARG A 140 1.25 25.19 -3.09
C ARG A 140 0.50 23.97 -3.62
N ALA A 141 -0.23 23.32 -2.72
CA ALA A 141 -1.23 22.31 -3.05
C ALA A 141 -2.59 22.76 -2.52
N ALA A 142 -3.63 22.64 -3.34
CA ALA A 142 -5.02 22.81 -2.93
C ALA A 142 -5.69 21.44 -2.89
N LEU A 143 -6.30 21.11 -1.76
CA LEU A 143 -7.16 19.94 -1.62
C LEU A 143 -8.61 20.40 -1.48
N ALA A 144 -9.51 19.86 -2.28
CA ALA A 144 -10.92 20.23 -2.23
C ALA A 144 -11.84 19.02 -2.41
N ALA A 145 -12.97 19.02 -1.72
CA ALA A 145 -14.06 18.05 -1.94
C ALA A 145 -15.42 18.74 -1.79
N SER A 146 -16.42 18.20 -2.49
CA SER A 146 -17.78 18.73 -2.50
C SER A 146 -18.77 17.62 -2.83
N ASP A 147 -19.96 17.70 -2.25
CA ASP A 147 -21.13 16.87 -2.55
C ASP A 147 -22.18 17.66 -3.37
N GLY A 148 -21.84 18.87 -3.82
CA GLY A 148 -22.72 19.82 -4.50
C GLY A 148 -23.63 20.63 -3.57
N LEU A 149 -23.61 20.40 -2.25
CA LEU A 149 -24.29 21.22 -1.25
C LEU A 149 -23.28 22.02 -0.41
N CYS A 150 -22.15 21.39 -0.07
CA CYS A 150 -21.05 22.01 0.65
C CYS A 150 -19.74 21.87 -0.13
N LEU A 151 -18.75 22.69 0.24
CA LEU A 151 -17.39 22.67 -0.30
C LEU A 151 -16.44 22.86 0.88
N ALA A 152 -15.46 21.97 0.98
CA ALA A 152 -14.32 22.15 1.87
C ALA A 152 -13.05 22.27 1.03
N GLU A 153 -12.20 23.24 1.37
CA GLU A 153 -10.91 23.46 0.73
C GLU A 153 -9.83 23.64 1.80
N ARG A 154 -8.65 23.08 1.55
CA ARG A 154 -7.45 23.32 2.35
C ARG A 154 -6.24 23.54 1.46
N MET A 155 -5.51 24.61 1.76
CA MET A 155 -4.24 24.92 1.09
C MET A 155 -3.06 24.46 1.95
N LEU A 156 -2.05 23.89 1.29
CA LEU A 156 -0.79 23.46 1.90
C LEU A 156 0.38 24.09 1.15
N ALA A 157 1.47 24.35 1.88
CA ALA A 157 2.76 24.67 1.27
C ALA A 157 3.48 23.37 0.89
N LEU A 158 4.19 23.38 -0.23
CA LEU A 158 5.05 22.28 -0.68
C LEU A 158 6.50 22.56 -0.28
N ASP A 159 7.23 21.51 0.08
CA ASP A 159 8.66 21.57 0.42
C ASP A 159 9.53 21.77 -0.84
N ALA A 160 9.02 21.36 -2.00
CA ALA A 160 9.64 21.56 -3.32
C ALA A 160 8.55 21.90 -4.36
N PRO A 161 8.86 22.72 -5.38
CA PRO A 161 7.88 23.10 -6.38
C PRO A 161 7.41 21.89 -7.18
N ALA A 162 6.10 21.78 -7.37
CA ALA A 162 5.52 20.85 -8.32
C ALA A 162 5.49 21.48 -9.73
N ALA A 163 5.61 20.67 -10.79
CA ALA A 163 5.24 21.16 -12.11
C ALA A 163 3.74 21.49 -12.13
N ARG A 164 3.37 22.62 -12.75
CA ARG A 164 1.97 23.03 -12.89
C ARG A 164 1.21 21.95 -13.66
N GLN A 165 0.06 21.55 -13.14
CA GLN A 165 -0.93 20.81 -13.92
C GLN A 165 -1.77 21.83 -14.69
N GLU A 166 -1.72 21.77 -16.03
CA GLU A 166 -2.60 22.54 -16.92
C GLU A 166 -4.03 22.02 -16.92
#